data_AF-A0A953TLH6-F1
#
_entry.id   AF-A0A953TLH6-F1
#
_cell.length_a   1.000
_cell.length_b   1.000
_cell.length_c   1.000
_cell.angle_alpha   90.00
_cell.angle_beta   90.00
_cell.angle_gamma   90.00
#
_symmetry.space_group_name_H-M   'P 1'
#
loop_
_entity.id
_entity.type
_entity.pdbx_description
1 polymer ?
#
loop_
_entity_poly.entity_id
_entity_poly.type
_entity_poly.pdbx_seq_one_letter_code
_entity_poly.pdbx_strand_id
1 'polypeptide(L)'
;VTISQANVTGAAFSLSGLTLPTTLSSNQSVTFTVTFTPTSAGSASGTVSIVSNASNSPLSIGLSGTGTTPGQLAVSPASLSFGNVVDGSSSSLSGTLNATGASVTISSAGITNSEFVLSGITLPVTLAAGSSAPFTVTFTPQSSGTASGTLSFTCLLRATRRTLRQSSP
;
A
#
# COMPACT_ATOMS: atom_id res chain seq x y z
N VAL A 1 -37.03 7.13 23.18
CA VAL A 1 -35.60 7.03 23.55
C VAL A 1 -34.85 8.19 22.93
N THR A 2 -34.12 8.96 23.72
CA THR A 2 -33.28 10.08 23.26
C THR A 2 -31.82 9.63 23.29
N ILE A 3 -31.17 9.74 22.14
CA ILE A 3 -29.73 9.54 21.98
C ILE A 3 -29.05 10.88 22.22
N SER A 4 -28.20 10.93 23.25
CA SER A 4 -27.54 12.16 23.67
C SER A 4 -26.14 12.29 23.08
N GLN A 5 -25.45 11.16 22.85
CA GLN A 5 -24.07 11.16 22.35
C GLN A 5 -23.77 9.88 21.57
N ALA A 6 -22.93 9.98 20.54
CA ALA A 6 -22.29 8.84 19.90
C ALA A 6 -20.79 9.11 19.84
N ASN A 7 -20.02 8.20 20.42
CA ASN A 7 -18.57 8.28 20.42
C ASN A 7 -18.00 7.11 19.60
N VAL A 8 -17.11 7.41 18.66
CA VAL A 8 -16.37 6.39 17.91
C VAL A 8 -14.93 6.35 18.39
N THR A 9 -14.40 5.15 18.59
CA THR A 9 -12.98 4.92 18.90
C THR A 9 -12.30 4.23 17.72
N GLY A 10 -11.00 4.47 17.58
CA GLY A 10 -10.18 3.99 16.46
C GLY A 10 -10.03 5.04 15.37
N ALA A 11 -8.79 5.49 15.13
CA ALA A 11 -8.47 6.59 14.22
C ALA A 11 -8.86 6.33 12.75
N ALA A 12 -9.05 5.07 12.37
CA ALA A 12 -9.49 4.67 11.03
C ALA A 12 -11.01 4.66 10.85
N PHE A 13 -11.80 4.88 11.92
CA PHE A 13 -13.27 4.85 11.86
C PHE A 13 -13.83 6.25 12.07
N SER A 14 -14.81 6.62 11.24
CA SER A 14 -15.57 7.86 11.39
C SER A 14 -17.06 7.55 11.32
N LEU A 15 -17.87 8.27 12.10
CA LEU A 15 -19.31 8.12 12.14
C LEU A 15 -19.97 9.36 11.53
N SER A 16 -20.90 9.15 10.62
CA SER A 16 -21.66 10.21 9.95
C SER A 16 -23.14 9.85 9.82
N GLY A 17 -23.98 10.84 9.57
CA GLY A 17 -25.43 10.66 9.41
C GLY A 17 -26.22 10.60 10.72
N LEU A 18 -25.61 10.95 11.86
CA LEU A 18 -26.30 11.03 13.16
C LEU A 18 -26.28 12.47 13.68
N THR A 19 -27.44 13.12 13.72
CA THR A 19 -27.61 14.45 14.31
C THR A 19 -27.96 14.32 15.78
N LEU A 20 -27.08 14.73 16.68
CA LEU A 20 -27.30 14.59 18.12
C LEU A 20 -27.63 15.94 18.77
N PRO A 21 -28.55 15.99 19.76
CA PRO A 21 -29.36 14.87 20.26
C PRO A 21 -30.52 14.50 19.32
N THR A 22 -30.86 13.21 19.23
CA THR A 22 -32.02 12.71 18.45
C THR A 22 -32.98 11.94 19.35
N THR A 23 -34.27 12.22 19.23
CA THR A 23 -35.32 11.49 19.95
C THR A 23 -36.06 10.54 19.00
N LEU A 24 -35.99 9.25 19.31
CA LEU A 24 -36.74 8.18 18.66
C LEU A 24 -38.03 7.91 19.42
N SER A 25 -39.16 8.12 18.76
CA SER A 25 -40.49 7.68 19.22
C SER A 25 -40.68 6.17 19.01
N SER A 26 -41.77 5.59 19.52
CA SER A 26 -42.08 4.17 19.28
C SER A 26 -42.10 3.88 17.77
N ASN A 27 -41.50 2.76 17.35
CA ASN A 27 -41.32 2.34 15.95
C ASN A 27 -40.49 3.28 15.04
N GLN A 28 -39.81 4.30 15.57
CA GLN A 28 -38.83 5.08 14.80
C GLN A 28 -37.46 4.39 14.77
N SER A 29 -36.80 4.48 13.63
CA SER A 29 -35.41 4.02 13.44
C SER A 29 -34.56 5.17 12.90
N VAL A 30 -33.31 5.25 13.34
CA VAL A 30 -32.31 6.15 12.74
C VAL A 30 -31.19 5.30 12.15
N THR A 31 -30.79 5.64 10.93
CA THR A 31 -29.64 5.02 10.26
C THR A 31 -28.45 5.95 10.37
N PHE A 32 -27.31 5.40 10.75
CA PHE A 32 -26.02 6.08 10.70
C PHE A 32 -25.05 5.27 9.85
N THR A 33 -24.00 5.92 9.37
CA THR A 33 -22.97 5.29 8.55
C THR A 33 -21.64 5.37 9.27
N VAL A 34 -20.95 4.23 9.38
CA VAL A 34 -19.58 4.16 9.84
C VAL A 34 -18.69 3.98 8.62
N THR A 35 -17.74 4.91 8.43
CA THR A 35 -16.77 4.86 7.34
C THR A 35 -15.43 4.39 7.88
N PHE A 36 -14.84 3.38 7.24
CA PHE A 36 -13.51 2.88 7.54
C PHE A 36 -12.49 3.39 6.52
N THR A 37 -11.57 4.24 6.98
CA THR A 37 -10.51 4.89 6.20
C THR A 37 -9.16 4.61 6.86
N PRO A 38 -8.55 3.43 6.59
CA PRO A 38 -7.26 3.08 7.14
C PRO A 38 -6.13 3.88 6.50
N THR A 39 -5.23 4.44 7.31
CA THR A 39 -4.03 5.17 6.84
C THR A 39 -2.80 4.28 6.68
N SER A 40 -2.82 3.08 7.28
CA SER A 40 -1.73 2.11 7.22
C SER A 40 -2.29 0.71 6.96
N ALA A 41 -1.47 -0.15 6.36
CA ALA A 41 -1.79 -1.57 6.30
C ALA A 41 -1.83 -2.15 7.71
N GLY A 42 -2.82 -2.99 7.99
CA GLY A 42 -2.97 -3.67 9.27
C GLY A 42 -4.42 -3.80 9.73
N SER A 43 -4.61 -4.61 10.76
CA SER A 43 -5.90 -4.74 11.43
C SER A 43 -6.15 -3.51 12.30
N ALA A 44 -7.29 -2.87 12.08
CA ALA A 44 -7.80 -1.78 12.89
C ALA A 44 -9.08 -2.24 13.59
N SER A 45 -9.13 -2.00 14.89
CA SER A 45 -10.31 -2.22 15.72
C SER A 45 -10.78 -0.89 16.30
N GLY A 46 -12.08 -0.79 16.49
CA GLY A 46 -12.73 0.39 17.04
C GLY A 46 -14.03 -0.01 17.74
N THR A 47 -14.63 0.93 18.44
CA THR A 47 -15.94 0.74 19.07
C THR A 47 -16.78 1.98 18.88
N VAL A 48 -18.06 1.78 18.58
CA VAL A 48 -19.06 2.86 18.61
C VAL A 48 -19.84 2.72 19.91
N SER A 49 -19.77 3.74 20.76
CA SER A 49 -20.55 3.83 21.99
C SER A 49 -21.68 4.85 21.81
N ILE A 50 -22.91 4.38 21.90
CA ILE A 50 -24.12 5.20 21.79
C ILE A 50 -24.71 5.39 23.19
N VAL A 51 -24.66 6.62 23.67
CA VAL A 51 -25.23 7.02 24.97
C VAL A 51 -26.65 7.51 24.75
N SER A 52 -27.61 6.84 25.38
CA SER A 52 -29.03 7.19 25.34
C SER A 52 -29.68 7.11 26.73
N ASN A 53 -30.94 7.53 26.84
CA ASN A 53 -31.75 7.35 28.05
C ASN A 53 -32.48 6.00 28.11
N ALA A 54 -32.15 5.04 27.24
CA ALA A 54 -32.69 3.69 27.30
C ALA A 54 -31.98 2.83 28.37
N SER A 55 -32.64 1.75 28.78
CA SER A 55 -32.13 0.80 29.79
C SER A 55 -30.88 0.02 29.35
N ASN A 56 -30.61 -0.05 28.03
CA ASN A 56 -29.43 -0.69 27.44
C ASN A 56 -28.28 0.30 27.17
N SER A 57 -28.28 1.47 27.81
CA SER A 57 -27.26 2.51 27.64
C SER A 57 -26.06 2.29 28.59
N PRO A 58 -24.80 2.47 28.11
CA PRO A 58 -24.42 2.76 26.72
C PRO A 58 -24.40 1.50 25.84
N LEU A 59 -24.89 1.61 24.61
CA LEU A 59 -24.82 0.55 23.61
C LEU A 59 -23.44 0.58 22.94
N SER A 60 -22.71 -0.54 23.02
CA SER A 60 -21.39 -0.67 22.39
C SER A 60 -21.44 -1.58 21.18
N ILE A 61 -20.89 -1.12 20.05
CA ILE A 61 -20.81 -1.85 18.79
C ILE A 61 -19.33 -2.00 18.44
N GLY A 62 -18.84 -3.24 18.39
CA GLY A 62 -17.47 -3.54 17.97
C GLY A 62 -17.30 -3.36 16.47
N LEU A 63 -16.25 -2.63 16.08
CA LEU A 63 -15.83 -2.44 14.69
C LEU A 63 -14.51 -3.15 14.46
N SER A 64 -14.42 -3.87 13.36
CA SER A 64 -13.18 -4.46 12.88
C SER A 64 -13.05 -4.26 11.38
N GLY A 65 -11.85 -3.90 10.95
CA GLY A 65 -11.51 -3.73 9.55
C GLY A 65 -10.02 -3.96 9.35
N THR A 66 -9.64 -4.43 8.16
CA THR A 66 -8.23 -4.58 7.80
C THR A 66 -7.93 -3.60 6.68
N GLY A 67 -7.02 -2.67 6.92
CA GLY A 67 -6.50 -1.78 5.91
C GLY A 67 -5.47 -2.50 5.04
N THR A 68 -5.58 -2.32 3.73
CA THR A 68 -4.56 -2.71 2.76
C THR A 68 -4.07 -1.45 2.08
N THR A 69 -2.79 -1.13 2.20
CA THR A 69 -2.17 -0.12 1.33
C THR A 69 -1.78 -0.75 0.00
N PRO A 70 -1.88 -0.03 -1.13
CA PRO A 70 -1.36 -0.51 -2.39
C PRO A 70 0.14 -0.86 -2.26
N GLY A 71 0.58 -1.92 -2.94
CA GLY A 71 1.99 -2.26 -3.00
C GLY A 71 2.77 -1.17 -3.73
N GLN A 72 3.83 -0.66 -3.11
CA GLN A 72 4.72 0.31 -3.72
C GLN A 72 6.12 -0.30 -3.85
N LEU A 73 6.74 -0.10 -5.01
CA LEU A 73 8.13 -0.47 -5.25
C LEU A 73 8.99 0.80 -5.22
N ALA A 74 10.00 0.82 -4.37
CA ALA A 74 11.01 1.86 -4.32
C ALA A 74 12.38 1.26 -4.68
N VAL A 75 13.25 2.09 -5.25
CA VAL A 75 14.63 1.73 -5.58
C VAL A 75 15.58 2.68 -4.86
N SER A 76 16.65 2.16 -4.27
CA SER A 76 17.66 2.95 -3.58
C SER A 76 19.06 2.40 -3.82
N PRO A 77 20.01 3.23 -4.30
CA PRO A 77 19.83 4.62 -4.74
C PRO A 77 19.08 4.70 -6.09
N ALA A 78 18.45 5.85 -6.37
CA ALA A 78 17.73 6.08 -7.64
C ALA A 78 18.66 6.30 -8.85
N SER A 79 19.92 6.64 -8.58
CA SER A 79 20.97 6.83 -9.58
C SER A 79 22.26 6.17 -9.11
N LEU A 80 22.91 5.43 -10.00
CA LEU A 80 24.20 4.79 -9.76
C LEU A 80 25.27 5.49 -10.62
N SER A 81 26.24 6.11 -9.97
CA SER A 81 27.32 6.85 -10.64
C SER A 81 28.62 6.04 -10.57
N PHE A 82 29.00 5.43 -11.68
CA PHE A 82 30.19 4.57 -11.77
C PHE A 82 31.52 5.35 -11.83
N GLY A 83 31.46 6.66 -12.07
CA GLY A 83 32.65 7.51 -12.24
C GLY A 83 33.43 7.19 -13.51
N ASN A 84 34.75 7.40 -13.48
CA ASN A 84 35.64 7.08 -14.59
C ASN A 84 36.01 5.60 -14.55
N VAL A 85 35.52 4.83 -15.52
CA VAL A 85 35.89 3.43 -15.73
C VAL A 85 36.75 3.35 -16.99
N VAL A 86 37.91 2.70 -16.88
CA VAL A 86 38.83 2.52 -18.00
C VAL A 86 38.18 1.59 -19.03
N ASP A 87 38.36 1.89 -20.31
CA ASP A 87 37.88 1.06 -21.42
C ASP A 87 38.35 -0.39 -21.25
N GLY A 88 37.42 -1.35 -21.39
CA GLY A 88 37.70 -2.78 -21.19
C GLY A 88 37.75 -3.24 -19.73
N SER A 89 37.59 -2.35 -18.75
CA SER A 89 37.36 -2.72 -17.34
C SER A 89 35.87 -2.76 -17.00
N SER A 90 35.51 -3.46 -15.93
CA SER A 90 34.13 -3.48 -15.42
C SER A 90 34.05 -2.82 -14.05
N SER A 91 33.04 -1.98 -13.82
CA SER A 91 32.73 -1.44 -12.50
C SER A 91 31.33 -1.86 -12.08
N SER A 92 31.16 -2.29 -10.84
CA SER A 92 29.89 -2.80 -10.32
C SER A 92 29.40 -1.95 -9.15
N LEU A 93 28.14 -1.56 -9.19
CA LEU A 93 27.46 -0.87 -8.10
C LEU A 93 26.21 -1.64 -7.71
N SER A 94 25.92 -1.69 -6.41
CA SER A 94 24.72 -2.32 -5.89
C SER A 94 23.61 -1.30 -5.66
N GLY A 95 22.38 -1.76 -5.85
CA GLY A 95 21.17 -1.07 -5.44
C GLY A 95 20.24 -2.03 -4.74
N THR A 96 19.20 -1.49 -4.12
CA THR A 96 18.20 -2.27 -3.39
C THR A 96 16.82 -1.88 -3.85
N LEU A 97 15.99 -2.87 -4.14
CA LEU A 97 14.56 -2.73 -4.33
C LEU A 97 13.86 -2.94 -3.00
N ASN A 98 12.91 -2.08 -2.65
CA ASN A 98 12.10 -2.19 -1.45
C ASN A 98 10.62 -2.22 -1.82
N ALA A 99 9.92 -3.25 -1.35
CA ALA A 99 8.47 -3.33 -1.46
C ALA A 99 7.83 -2.86 -0.15
N THR A 100 6.93 -1.88 -0.23
CA THR A 100 6.19 -1.36 0.92
C THR A 100 4.68 -1.50 0.70
N GLY A 101 3.92 -1.55 1.80
CA GLY A 101 2.45 -1.64 1.78
C GLY A 101 1.88 -3.03 1.52
N ALA A 102 2.12 -3.59 0.32
CA ALA A 102 1.67 -4.93 -0.07
C ALA A 102 2.76 -5.71 -0.79
N SER A 103 2.48 -6.98 -1.12
CA SER A 103 3.38 -7.76 -1.96
C SER A 103 3.44 -7.20 -3.38
N VAL A 104 4.65 -7.12 -3.92
CA VAL A 104 4.96 -6.54 -5.22
C VAL A 104 5.65 -7.61 -6.06
N THR A 105 5.12 -7.91 -7.23
CA THR A 105 5.72 -8.87 -8.17
C THR A 105 6.39 -8.12 -9.32
N ILE A 106 7.72 -8.18 -9.38
CA ILE A 106 8.49 -7.68 -10.52
C ILE A 106 8.53 -8.79 -11.58
N SER A 107 8.00 -8.47 -12.76
CA SER A 107 7.86 -9.42 -13.86
C SER A 107 9.05 -9.37 -14.81
N SER A 108 9.56 -8.16 -15.06
CA SER A 108 10.69 -7.93 -15.94
C SER A 108 11.49 -6.71 -15.50
N ALA A 109 12.75 -6.69 -15.87
CA ALA A 109 13.62 -5.53 -15.77
C ALA A 109 14.27 -5.32 -17.14
N GLY A 110 14.44 -4.06 -17.51
CA GLY A 110 15.05 -3.66 -18.77
C GLY A 110 16.04 -2.53 -18.54
N ILE A 111 17.18 -2.62 -19.22
CA ILE A 111 18.18 -1.56 -19.29
C ILE A 111 18.24 -1.09 -20.75
N THR A 112 18.21 0.22 -20.97
CA THR A 112 18.24 0.80 -22.33
C THR A 112 19.61 0.75 -23.01
N ASN A 113 20.70 0.68 -22.24
CA ASN A 113 22.07 0.61 -22.76
C ASN A 113 22.72 -0.75 -22.42
N SER A 114 23.19 -1.48 -23.43
CA SER A 114 23.81 -2.80 -23.32
C SER A 114 25.16 -2.82 -22.58
N GLU A 115 25.82 -1.67 -22.42
CA GLU A 115 27.02 -1.53 -21.61
C GLU A 115 26.75 -1.73 -20.10
N PHE A 116 25.48 -1.69 -19.69
CA PHE A 116 25.07 -1.98 -18.31
C PHE A 116 24.35 -3.31 -18.23
N VAL A 117 24.82 -4.19 -17.34
CA VAL A 117 24.25 -5.51 -17.10
C VAL A 117 23.68 -5.57 -15.69
N LEU A 118 22.40 -5.92 -15.58
CA LEU A 118 21.75 -6.19 -14.30
C LEU A 118 22.07 -7.63 -13.86
N SER A 119 22.40 -7.82 -12.58
CA SER A 119 22.65 -9.12 -11.98
C SER A 119 22.18 -9.14 -10.51
N GLY A 120 22.12 -10.32 -9.91
CA GLY A 120 21.73 -10.47 -8.50
C GLY A 120 20.22 -10.50 -8.23
N ILE A 121 19.39 -10.35 -9.27
CA ILE A 121 17.93 -10.51 -9.17
C ILE A 121 17.43 -11.53 -10.20
N THR A 122 16.67 -12.52 -9.73
CA THR A 122 16.06 -13.55 -10.59
C THR A 122 14.62 -13.18 -10.85
N LEU A 123 14.27 -12.92 -12.11
CA LEU A 123 12.92 -12.51 -12.50
C LEU A 123 12.14 -13.68 -13.10
N PRO A 124 10.82 -13.80 -12.81
CA PRO A 124 10.02 -12.92 -11.94
C PRO A 124 10.29 -13.15 -10.44
N VAL A 125 10.26 -12.07 -9.65
CA VAL A 125 10.40 -12.13 -8.17
C VAL A 125 9.22 -11.47 -7.49
N THR A 126 8.76 -12.05 -6.38
CA THR A 126 7.74 -11.45 -5.52
C THR A 126 8.35 -11.04 -4.19
N LEU A 127 8.33 -9.75 -3.88
CA LEU A 127 8.70 -9.23 -2.58
C LEU A 127 7.45 -9.10 -1.71
N ALA A 128 7.50 -9.63 -0.49
CA ALA A 128 6.46 -9.38 0.51
C ALA A 128 6.52 -7.92 1.00
N ALA A 129 5.44 -7.44 1.61
CA ALA A 129 5.41 -6.10 2.20
C ALA A 129 6.54 -5.96 3.24
N GLY A 130 7.34 -4.90 3.13
CA GLY A 130 8.50 -4.65 4.00
C GLY A 130 9.75 -5.45 3.63
N SER A 131 9.72 -6.27 2.58
CA SER A 131 10.90 -7.00 2.11
C SER A 131 11.72 -6.19 1.11
N SER A 132 13.01 -6.52 1.05
CA SER A 132 13.99 -5.90 0.17
C SER A 132 14.74 -6.93 -0.67
N ALA A 133 15.07 -6.59 -1.92
CA ALA A 133 15.89 -7.42 -2.81
C ALA A 133 17.09 -6.59 -3.29
N PRO A 134 18.32 -7.03 -3.01
CA PRO A 134 19.50 -6.42 -3.59
C PRO A 134 19.59 -6.76 -5.08
N PHE A 135 20.16 -5.84 -5.86
CA PHE A 135 20.58 -6.07 -7.23
C PHE A 135 21.92 -5.39 -7.46
N THR A 136 22.65 -5.84 -8.47
CA THR A 136 23.92 -5.28 -8.88
C THR A 136 23.83 -4.88 -10.33
N VAL A 137 24.34 -3.68 -10.64
CA VAL A 137 24.51 -3.22 -12.01
C VAL A 137 26.01 -3.18 -12.29
N THR A 138 26.42 -3.89 -13.33
CA THR A 138 27.81 -3.90 -13.80
C THR A 138 27.88 -3.08 -15.07
N PHE A 139 28.72 -2.07 -15.08
CA PHE A 139 29.02 -1.23 -16.24
C PHE A 139 30.33 -1.67 -16.89
N THR A 140 30.28 -1.99 -18.19
CA THR A 140 31.42 -2.36 -19.03
C THR A 140 31.50 -1.43 -20.25
N PRO A 141 32.27 -0.32 -20.18
CA PRO A 141 32.43 0.60 -21.31
C PRO A 141 33.07 -0.11 -22.51
N GLN A 142 32.43 0.00 -23.67
CA GLN A 142 32.94 -0.54 -24.93
C GLN A 142 33.67 0.50 -25.77
N SER A 143 33.45 1.79 -25.51
CA SER A 143 34.10 2.90 -26.18
C SER A 143 34.33 4.04 -25.21
N SER A 144 35.41 4.80 -25.44
CA SER A 144 35.69 6.01 -24.70
C SER A 144 34.58 7.04 -24.96
N GLY A 145 33.88 7.41 -23.90
CA GLY A 145 32.73 8.32 -23.96
C GLY A 145 31.87 8.29 -22.71
N THR A 146 30.89 9.20 -22.65
CA THR A 146 29.89 9.21 -21.58
C THR A 146 28.77 8.22 -21.89
N ALA A 147 28.73 7.10 -21.19
CA ALA A 147 27.61 6.16 -21.25
C ALA A 147 26.53 6.55 -20.23
N SER A 148 25.27 6.58 -20.67
CA SER A 148 24.11 6.71 -19.80
C SER A 148 23.07 5.66 -20.18
N GLY A 149 22.33 5.17 -19.18
CA GLY A 149 21.32 4.14 -19.35
C GLY A 149 20.23 4.29 -18.31
N THR A 150 19.03 3.81 -18.62
CA THR A 150 17.89 3.82 -17.71
C THR A 150 17.54 2.38 -17.37
N LEU A 151 17.57 2.06 -16.08
CA LEU A 151 17.07 0.80 -15.55
C LEU A 151 15.58 0.96 -15.21
N SER A 152 14.76 0.09 -15.77
CA SER A 152 13.31 0.08 -15.57
C SER A 152 12.86 -1.29 -15.05
N PHE A 153 11.95 -1.28 -14.09
CA PHE A 153 11.34 -2.49 -13.53
C PHE A 153 9.84 -2.47 -13.80
N THR A 154 9.32 -3.55 -14.39
CA THR A 154 7.89 -3.71 -14.65
C THR A 154 7.27 -4.52 -13.53
N CYS A 155 6.36 -3.90 -12.77
CA CYS A 155 5.61 -4.55 -11.71
C CYS A 155 4.20 -4.89 -12.18
N LEU A 156 3.77 -6.14 -11.93
CA LEU A 156 2.36 -6.50 -11.93
C LEU A 156 1.83 -6.19 -10.52
N LEU A 157 1.36 -4.96 -10.30
CA LEU A 157 0.44 -4.77 -9.17
C LEU A 157 -0.80 -5.60 -9.52
N ARG A 158 -1.06 -6.68 -8.76
CA ARG A 158 -2.37 -7.31 -8.78
C ARG A 158 -3.36 -6.30 -8.20
N ALA A 159 -3.84 -5.38 -9.03
CA ALA A 159 -5.09 -4.69 -8.80
C ALA A 159 -6.13 -5.80 -8.73
N THR A 160 -6.51 -6.18 -7.52
CA THR A 160 -7.57 -7.15 -7.29
C THR A 160 -8.86 -6.50 -7.74
N ARG A 161 -9.15 -6.52 -9.04
CA ARG A 161 -10.42 -6.10 -9.60
C ARG A 161 -11.43 -7.17 -9.20
N ARG A 162 -11.95 -7.07 -7.97
CA ARG A 162 -13.15 -7.81 -7.58
C ARG A 162 -14.31 -7.26 -8.40
N THR A 163 -14.52 -7.83 -9.57
CA THR A 163 -15.78 -7.67 -10.30
C THR A 163 -16.86 -8.30 -9.42
N LEU A 164 -17.61 -7.47 -8.69
CA LEU A 164 -18.85 -7.90 -8.05
C LEU A 164 -19.84 -8.21 -9.17
N ARG A 165 -19.99 -9.50 -9.50
CA ARG A 165 -21.10 -9.98 -10.30
C ARG A 165 -22.36 -9.84 -9.44
N GLN A 166 -23.18 -8.84 -9.72
CA GLN A 166 -24.55 -8.83 -9.26
C GLN A 166 -25.34 -9.76 -10.19
N SER A 167 -25.73 -10.94 -9.70
CA SER A 167 -26.77 -11.74 -10.34
C SER A 167 -28.12 -11.28 -9.78
N SER A 168 -28.95 -10.65 -10.60
CA SER A 168 -30.38 -10.55 -10.30
C SER A 168 -31.12 -11.68 -11.02
N PRO A 169 -32.12 -12.30 -10.36
CA PRO A 169 -33.16 -13.07 -11.05
C PRO A 169 -34.13 -12.15 -11.81
#